data_AF-A0A7C5UGK1-F1
#
_entry.id   AF-A0A7C5UGK1-F1
#
_cell.length_a   1.000
_cell.length_b   1.000
_cell.length_c   1.000
_cell.angle_alpha   90.00
_cell.angle_beta   90.00
_cell.angle_gamma   90.00
#
_symmetry.space_group_name_H-M   'P 1'
#
loop_
_entity.id
_entity.type
_entity.pdbx_description
1 polymer ?
#
loop_
_entity_poly.entity_id
_entity_poly.type
_entity_poly.pdbx_seq_one_letter_code
_entity_poly.pdbx_strand_id
1 'polypeptide(L)'
;MIIRTFAYARIALIGNPSDGYYGKTIACTIRNFKAQVTLWESPTLELAPHPRNDPTKFESLDNLKRVAERDGYYGGLRLLFATCKKFK
;
A
#
# COMPACT_ATOMS: atom_id res chain seq x y z
N MET A 1 -21.88 -9.19 1.46
CA MET A 1 -22.03 -8.11 0.46
C MET A 1 -20.70 -7.91 -0.25
N ILE A 2 -20.67 -7.72 -1.59
CA ILE A 2 -19.44 -7.39 -2.33
C ILE A 2 -19.47 -5.91 -2.70
N ILE A 3 -18.43 -5.15 -2.32
CA ILE A 3 -18.22 -3.74 -2.68
C ILE A 3 -17.13 -3.69 -3.76
N ARG A 4 -17.37 -2.95 -4.84
CA ARG A 4 -16.35 -2.63 -5.85
C ARG A 4 -16.20 -1.13 -5.95
N THR A 5 -14.98 -0.63 -5.77
CA THR A 5 -14.64 0.79 -5.84
C THR A 5 -13.34 1.01 -6.60
N PHE A 6 -13.03 2.27 -6.91
CA PHE A 6 -11.84 2.66 -7.66
C PHE A 6 -11.08 3.78 -6.96
N ALA A 7 -9.76 3.67 -6.91
CA ALA A 7 -8.85 4.74 -6.54
C ALA A 7 -8.16 5.25 -7.82
N TYR A 8 -8.54 6.44 -8.28
CA TYR A 8 -7.93 7.08 -9.45
C TYR A 8 -6.59 7.71 -9.08
N ALA A 9 -5.63 7.62 -10.00
CA ALA A 9 -4.40 8.38 -9.86
C ALA A 9 -4.69 9.89 -9.89
N ARG A 10 -3.84 10.65 -9.20
CA ARG A 10 -3.96 12.09 -9.07
C ARG A 10 -2.62 12.73 -9.40
N ILE A 11 -2.67 13.89 -10.04
CA ILE A 11 -1.51 14.74 -10.23
C ILE A 11 -1.78 16.08 -9.55
N ALA A 12 -0.79 16.56 -8.80
CA ALA A 12 -0.84 17.88 -8.20
C ALA A 12 -0.59 18.92 -9.31
N LEU A 13 -1.47 19.92 -9.39
CA LEU A 13 -1.30 21.07 -10.28
C LEU A 13 -0.53 22.18 -9.55
N ILE A 14 -0.95 22.48 -8.32
CA ILE A 14 -0.36 23.53 -7.47
C ILE A 14 -0.42 23.06 -6.01
N GLY A 15 0.64 23.33 -5.25
CA GLY A 15 0.64 23.19 -3.80
C GLY A 15 1.33 21.93 -3.31
N ASN A 16 2.60 22.09 -2.94
CA ASN A 16 3.37 21.15 -2.12
C ASN A 16 3.72 21.88 -0.80
N PRO A 17 3.74 21.20 0.37
CA PRO A 17 4.20 21.78 1.64
C PRO A 17 5.48 22.63 1.55
N SER A 18 6.44 22.25 0.70
CA SER A 18 7.68 22.99 0.48
C SER A 18 7.53 24.29 -0.32
N ASP A 19 6.44 24.44 -1.07
CA ASP A 19 6.29 25.47 -2.11
C ASP A 19 5.51 26.69 -1.60
N GLY A 20 5.35 26.84 -0.28
CA GLY A 20 4.70 27.99 0.34
C GLY A 20 3.18 27.95 0.39
N TYR A 21 2.55 26.81 0.07
CA TYR A 21 1.08 26.66 0.04
C TYR A 21 0.46 26.13 1.35
N TYR A 22 1.24 26.01 2.42
CA TYR A 22 0.78 25.59 3.76
C TYR A 22 -0.03 24.27 3.76
N GLY A 23 0.37 23.31 2.92
CA GLY A 23 -0.29 22.00 2.81
C GLY A 23 -1.60 22.00 2.01
N LYS A 24 -2.00 23.12 1.42
CA LYS A 24 -3.11 23.18 0.45
C LYS A 24 -2.61 22.74 -0.92
N THR A 25 -3.40 21.92 -1.61
CA THR A 25 -3.07 21.41 -2.95
C THR A 25 -4.31 21.46 -3.84
N ILE A 26 -4.16 21.97 -5.06
CA ILE A 26 -5.10 21.78 -6.16
C ILE A 26 -4.56 20.61 -6.99
N ALA A 27 -5.35 19.55 -7.12
CA ALA A 27 -4.99 18.34 -7.86
C ALA A 27 -6.10 17.94 -8.82
N CYS A 28 -5.73 17.29 -9.92
CA CYS A 28 -6.68 16.69 -10.85
C CYS A 28 -6.54 15.17 -10.88
N THR A 29 -7.61 14.48 -11.29
CA THR A 29 -7.66 13.01 -11.38
C THR A 29 -7.40 12.57 -12.81
N ILE A 30 -6.64 11.48 -12.96
CA ILE A 30 -6.40 10.82 -14.25
C ILE A 30 -7.43 9.70 -14.38
N ARG A 31 -8.53 9.95 -15.11
CA ARG A 31 -9.69 9.03 -15.14
C ARG A 31 -9.39 7.65 -15.72
N ASN A 32 -8.44 7.55 -16.64
CA ASN A 32 -8.05 6.31 -17.31
C ASN A 32 -6.93 5.54 -16.61
N PHE A 33 -6.44 6.02 -15.46
CA PHE A 33 -5.42 5.32 -14.67
C PHE A 33 -5.87 5.17 -13.22
N LYS A 34 -6.19 3.94 -12.80
CA LYS A 34 -6.84 3.66 -11.52
C LYS A 34 -6.52 2.27 -10.98
N ALA A 35 -6.55 2.14 -9.65
CA ALA A 35 -6.64 0.87 -8.97
C ALA A 35 -8.10 0.51 -8.71
N GLN A 36 -8.49 -0.73 -8.97
CA GLN A 36 -9.80 -1.26 -8.57
C GLN A 36 -9.65 -2.03 -7.26
N VAL A 37 -10.57 -1.79 -6.32
CA VAL A 37 -10.63 -2.47 -5.03
C VAL A 37 -11.94 -3.25 -4.97
N THR A 38 -11.84 -4.54 -4.67
CA THR A 38 -13.00 -5.41 -4.42
C THR A 38 -12.93 -5.86 -2.97
N LEU A 39 -14.00 -5.63 -2.22
CA LEU A 39 -14.10 -5.96 -0.80
C LEU A 39 -15.31 -6.86 -0.60
N TRP A 40 -15.15 -7.84 0.27
CA TRP A 40 -16.26 -8.64 0.79
C TRP A 40 -15.99 -8.92 2.25
N GLU A 41 -17.05 -9.19 2.99
CA GLU A 41 -16.97 -9.55 4.39
C GLU A 41 -16.35 -10.94 4.54
N SER A 42 -15.38 -11.07 5.44
CA SER A 42 -14.78 -12.34 5.84
C SER A 42 -15.17 -12.65 7.30
N PRO A 43 -15.32 -13.94 7.66
CA PRO A 43 -15.64 -14.32 9.04
C PRO A 43 -14.48 -14.06 10.01
N THR A 44 -13.25 -13.97 9.48
CA THR A 44 -12.02 -13.73 10.23
C THR A 44 -11.20 -12.64 9.57
N LEU A 45 -10.44 -11.88 10.37
CA LEU A 45 -9.44 -10.95 9.87
C LEU A 45 -8.15 -11.71 9.53
N GLU A 46 -7.71 -11.61 8.28
CA GLU A 46 -6.44 -12.17 7.81
C GLU A 46 -5.62 -11.08 7.11
N LEU A 47 -4.35 -10.94 7.50
CA LEU A 47 -3.39 -10.12 6.77
C LEU A 47 -2.55 -11.04 5.87
N ALA A 48 -2.95 -11.17 4.62
CA ALA A 48 -2.25 -12.01 3.65
C ALA A 48 -0.94 -11.35 3.17
N PRO A 49 0.23 -12.01 3.27
CA PRO A 49 1.49 -11.49 2.75
C PRO A 49 1.43 -11.27 1.24
N HIS A 50 1.97 -10.16 0.74
CA HIS A 50 2.06 -9.94 -0.69
C HIS A 50 3.08 -10.93 -1.31
N PRO A 51 2.72 -11.74 -2.32
CA PRO A 51 3.60 -12.80 -2.83
C PRO A 51 4.98 -12.32 -3.29
N ARG A 52 5.07 -11.08 -3.78
CA ARG A 52 6.32 -10.47 -4.27
C ARG A 52 7.04 -9.60 -3.24
N ASN A 53 6.30 -8.96 -2.34
CA ASN A 53 6.86 -7.90 -1.47
C ASN A 53 7.00 -8.38 -0.02
N ASP A 54 6.32 -9.46 0.34
CA ASP A 54 6.43 -10.15 1.63
C ASP A 54 6.60 -11.68 1.38
N PRO A 55 7.60 -12.10 0.58
CA PRO A 55 7.80 -13.51 0.29
C PRO A 55 8.16 -14.28 1.56
N THR A 56 7.52 -15.42 1.76
CA THR A 56 7.82 -16.36 2.85
C THR A 56 8.40 -17.69 2.35
N LYS A 57 8.56 -17.80 1.02
CA LYS A 57 9.10 -18.97 0.34
C LYS A 57 10.15 -18.49 -0.65
N PHE A 58 11.30 -19.14 -0.64
CA PHE A 58 12.46 -18.77 -1.44
C PHE A 58 13.02 -20.01 -2.12
N GLU A 59 13.56 -19.84 -3.32
CA GLU A 59 14.15 -20.94 -4.10
C GLU A 59 15.46 -21.46 -3.48
N SER A 60 16.20 -20.59 -2.79
CA SER A 60 17.46 -20.90 -2.12
C SER A 60 17.81 -19.86 -1.05
N LEU A 61 18.84 -20.15 -0.24
CA LEU A 61 19.40 -19.19 0.72
C LEU A 61 19.97 -17.95 0.04
N ASP A 62 20.56 -18.08 -1.15
CA ASP A 62 21.06 -16.91 -1.91
C ASP A 62 19.93 -16.03 -2.44
N ASN A 63 18.77 -16.62 -2.75
CA ASN A 63 17.57 -15.85 -3.11
C ASN A 63 17.06 -15.07 -1.89
N LEU A 64 16.95 -15.74 -0.73
CA LEU A 64 16.60 -15.09 0.54
C LEU A 64 17.55 -13.94 0.88
N LYS A 65 18.86 -14.17 0.80
CA LYS A 65 19.89 -13.15 1.08
C LYS A 65 19.68 -11.90 0.21
N ARG A 66 19.51 -12.08 -1.11
CA ARG A 66 19.30 -10.96 -2.03
C ARG A 66 18.03 -10.18 -1.72
N VAL A 67 16.94 -10.87 -1.37
CA VAL A 67 15.69 -10.20 -0.96
C VAL A 67 15.91 -9.43 0.34
N ALA A 68 16.58 -10.03 1.33
CA ALA A 68 16.88 -9.36 2.59
C ALA A 68 17.82 -8.14 2.42
N GLU A 69 18.77 -8.17 1.50
CA GLU A 69 19.62 -7.03 1.16
C GLU A 69 18.84 -5.90 0.46
N ARG A 70 17.87 -6.25 -0.38
CA ARG A 70 17.05 -5.27 -1.13
C ARG A 70 15.97 -4.63 -0.26
N ASP A 71 15.21 -5.44 0.47
CA ASP A 71 13.97 -5.03 1.15
C ASP A 71 14.11 -4.99 2.68
N GLY A 72 15.24 -5.47 3.20
CA GLY A 72 15.40 -5.76 4.62
C GLY A 72 14.71 -7.05 5.04
N TYR A 73 14.77 -7.36 6.33
CA TYR A 73 14.19 -8.59 6.90
C TYR A 73 12.70 -8.50 7.20
N TYR A 74 12.21 -7.29 7.40
CA TYR A 74 10.89 -7.05 7.96
C TYR A 74 10.02 -6.39 6.89
N GLY A 75 9.22 -7.20 6.21
CA GLY A 75 8.24 -6.75 5.22
C GLY A 75 7.18 -5.77 5.76
N GLY A 76 6.15 -5.54 4.95
CA GLY A 76 5.08 -4.58 5.20
C GLY A 76 4.06 -5.01 6.25
N LEU A 77 4.06 -6.27 6.69
CA LEU A 77 3.03 -6.81 7.59
C LEU A 77 2.87 -6.00 8.89
N ARG A 78 3.99 -5.60 9.53
CA ARG A 78 3.97 -4.74 10.73
C ARG A 78 3.32 -3.38 10.51
N LEU A 79 3.45 -2.83 9.30
CA LEU A 79 2.81 -1.56 8.94
C LEU A 79 1.30 -1.76 8.80
N LEU A 80 0.86 -2.90 8.24
CA LEU A 80 -0.56 -3.27 8.19
C LEU A 80 -1.15 -3.46 9.60
N PHE A 81 -0.43 -4.09 10.53
CA PHE A 81 -0.86 -4.14 11.93
C PHE A 81 -1.04 -2.74 12.52
N ALA A 82 -0.10 -1.83 12.24
CA ALA A 82 -0.14 -0.47 12.74
C ALA A 82 -1.34 0.33 12.19
N THR A 83 -1.75 0.12 10.94
CA THR A 83 -2.93 0.81 10.36
C THR A 83 -4.25 0.31 10.94
N CYS A 84 -4.29 -0.91 11.48
CA CYS A 84 -5.45 -1.43 12.21
C CYS A 84 -5.58 -0.87 13.65
N LYS A 85 -4.53 -0.23 14.18
CA LYS A 85 -4.55 0.32 15.54
C LYS A 85 -5.38 1.61 15.59
N LYS A 86 -6.42 1.61 16.42
CA LYS A 86 -7.14 2.84 16.79
C LYS A 86 -6.49 3.45 18.03
N PHE A 87 -5.93 4.65 17.91
CA PHE A 87 -5.43 5.41 19.04
C PHE A 87 -6.61 6.03 19.80
N LYS A 88 -6.57 5.95 21.14
CA LYS A 88 -7.53 6.61 22.04
C LYS A 88 -6.99 7.96 22.45
#